data_AF-A0A433DN80-F1
#
_entry.id   AF-A0A433DN80-F1
#
_cell.length_a   1.000
_cell.length_b   1.000
_cell.length_c   1.000
_cell.angle_alpha   90.00
_cell.angle_beta   90.00
_cell.angle_gamma   90.00
#
_symmetry.space_group_name_H-M   'P 1'
#
loop_
_entity.id
_entity.type
_entity.pdbx_description
1 polymer ?
#
loop_
_entity_poly.entity_id
_entity_poly.type
_entity_poly.pdbx_seq_one_letter_code
_entity_poly.pdbx_strand_id
1 'polypeptide(L)'
;MNQAHRKKPFSNKQKKKQLQEKRAKKLVKDTSRITDYQETKPNAQGHGDPEQGQPADTKALAQEAPKAKHEGNNVVRDTKGVRINRLRSVFEKPTADVIEASRLSSMQPLHRLSQVALETSFTDVYPTVIDFPCRPSWSYDSSKEELEAREQHYFDAWMDEVYRKYPNERLSLFEHNLEVWRQL
;
A
#
# COMPACT_ATOMS: atom_id res chain seq x y z
N MET A 1 20.00 49.43 27.05
CA MET A 1 20.22 48.72 25.77
C MET A 1 19.81 47.26 25.95
N ASN A 2 18.62 46.87 25.48
CA ASN A 2 18.14 45.48 25.58
C ASN A 2 18.37 44.79 24.23
N GLN A 3 19.39 43.94 24.15
CA GLN A 3 19.67 43.14 22.96
C GLN A 3 18.63 42.00 22.87
N ALA A 4 17.82 42.01 21.81
CA ALA A 4 16.87 40.94 21.52
C ALA A 4 17.62 39.65 21.14
N HIS A 5 17.42 38.57 21.90
CA HIS A 5 17.99 37.25 21.59
C HIS A 5 17.35 36.67 20.31
N ARG A 6 18.18 36.48 19.28
CA ARG A 6 17.78 35.84 18.01
C ARG A 6 17.39 34.37 18.25
N LYS A 7 16.25 33.93 17.69
CA LYS A 7 15.75 32.55 17.83
C LYS A 7 16.80 31.56 17.31
N LYS A 8 17.15 30.56 18.13
CA LYS A 8 18.09 29.50 17.76
C LYS A 8 17.47 28.65 16.62
N PRO A 9 18.18 28.45 15.49
CA PRO A 9 17.69 27.59 14.43
C PRO A 9 17.57 26.15 14.94
N PHE A 10 16.48 25.48 14.57
CA PHE A 10 16.16 24.15 15.06
C PHE A 10 17.11 23.11 14.44
N SER A 11 17.89 22.43 15.27
CA SER A 11 18.87 21.44 14.82
C SER A 11 18.19 20.16 14.34
N ASN A 12 18.59 19.63 13.19
CA ASN A 12 18.14 18.33 12.69
C ASN A 12 18.41 17.19 13.68
N LYS A 13 19.50 17.28 14.47
CA LYS A 13 19.81 16.31 15.53
C LYS A 13 18.78 16.37 16.67
N GLN A 14 18.36 17.58 17.06
CA GLN A 14 17.31 17.78 18.06
C GLN A 14 15.96 17.26 17.57
N LYS A 15 15.63 17.48 16.29
CA LYS A 15 14.42 16.91 15.66
C LYS A 15 14.41 15.39 15.72
N LYS A 16 15.52 14.75 15.37
CA LYS A 16 15.66 13.28 15.37
C LYS A 16 15.51 12.72 16.79
N LYS A 17 16.14 13.35 17.78
CA LYS A 17 16.02 12.97 19.20
C LYS A 17 14.57 13.11 19.70
N GLN A 18 13.90 14.22 19.38
CA GLN A 18 12.49 14.43 19.73
C GLN A 18 11.56 13.36 19.14
N LEU A 19 11.80 12.94 17.90
CA LEU A 19 11.03 11.86 17.26
C LEU A 19 11.29 10.50 17.91
N GLN A 20 12.53 10.20 18.28
CA GLN A 20 12.88 8.98 19.02
C GLN A 20 12.21 8.95 20.40
N GLU A 21 12.27 10.04 21.16
CA GLU A 21 11.59 10.16 22.46
C GLU A 21 10.08 10.02 22.33
N LYS A 22 9.46 10.58 21.28
CA LYS A 22 8.02 10.39 21.00
C LYS A 22 7.67 8.94 20.72
N ARG A 23 8.50 8.21 19.97
CA ARG A 23 8.30 6.77 19.69
C ARG A 23 8.44 5.94 20.97
N ALA A 24 9.45 6.21 21.79
CA ALA A 24 9.64 5.54 23.08
C ALA A 24 8.46 5.77 24.04
N LYS A 25 7.94 7.00 24.12
CA LYS A 25 6.76 7.31 24.94
C LYS A 25 5.48 6.61 24.47
N LYS A 26 5.29 6.46 23.15
CA LYS A 26 4.18 5.65 22.61
C LYS A 26 4.31 4.18 23.01
N LEU A 27 5.51 3.62 22.89
CA LEU A 27 5.78 2.23 23.28
C LEU A 27 5.49 1.97 24.76
N VAL A 28 5.88 2.89 25.65
CA VAL A 28 5.62 2.79 27.10
C VAL A 28 4.12 2.96 27.42
N LYS A 29 3.40 3.80 26.67
CA LYS A 29 1.96 3.97 26.85
C LYS A 29 1.17 2.73 26.41
N ASP A 30 1.67 2.00 25.41
CA ASP A 30 1.07 0.76 24.97
C ASP A 30 1.33 -0.38 25.97
N THR A 31 2.50 -0.43 26.62
CA THR A 31 2.73 -1.39 27.71
C THR A 31 1.96 -1.05 28.99
N SER A 32 1.74 0.22 29.33
CA SER A 32 0.92 0.59 30.50
C SER A 32 -0.59 0.32 30.33
N ARG A 33 -1.07 0.07 29.11
CA ARG A 33 -2.47 -0.35 28.86
C ARG A 33 -2.68 -1.85 29.01
N ILE A 34 -1.61 -2.63 29.18
CA ILE A 34 -1.65 -4.10 29.23
C ILE A 34 -1.56 -4.62 30.68
N THR A 35 -1.27 -3.78 31.67
CA THR A 35 -1.01 -4.21 33.06
C THR A 35 -2.25 -4.40 33.96
N ASP A 36 -3.43 -4.71 33.40
CA ASP A 36 -4.65 -4.92 34.21
C ASP A 36 -5.27 -6.32 34.07
N TYR A 37 -4.49 -7.31 33.60
CA TYR A 37 -4.92 -8.72 33.61
C TYR A 37 -3.87 -9.62 34.30
N GLN A 38 -4.37 -10.35 35.30
CA GLN A 38 -3.64 -11.21 36.22
C GLN A 38 -2.88 -12.36 35.54
N GLU A 39 -1.62 -12.50 35.96
CA GLU A 39 -0.92 -13.73 36.36
C GLU A 39 -1.32 -15.09 35.73
N THR A 40 -0.44 -15.66 34.92
CA THR A 40 0.13 -17.01 35.13
C THR A 40 1.50 -17.14 34.43
N LYS A 41 2.54 -17.40 35.22
CA LYS A 41 3.88 -17.94 34.82
C LYS A 41 3.99 -19.33 35.49
N PRO A 42 4.75 -20.33 34.98
CA PRO A 42 6.23 -20.32 34.87
C PRO A 42 6.75 -21.04 33.59
N ASN A 43 8.03 -21.20 33.23
CA ASN A 43 9.35 -20.66 33.56
C ASN A 43 10.33 -21.32 32.55
N ALA A 44 11.34 -20.62 32.04
CA ALA A 44 12.67 -21.18 31.72
C ALA A 44 13.67 -20.08 31.31
N GLN A 45 14.65 -19.91 32.20
CA GLN A 45 15.85 -19.07 32.18
C GLN A 45 16.74 -19.10 30.92
N GLY A 46 17.52 -18.02 30.77
CA GLY A 46 18.89 -18.07 30.22
C GLY A 46 19.36 -16.77 29.55
N HIS A 47 19.82 -15.78 30.32
CA HIS A 47 21.22 -15.31 30.39
C HIS A 47 21.60 -14.22 29.38
N GLY A 48 21.98 -13.05 29.88
CA GLY A 48 22.52 -11.93 29.12
C GLY A 48 24.05 -11.87 29.14
N ASP A 49 24.64 -11.30 28.09
CA ASP A 49 25.48 -10.09 28.11
C ASP A 49 25.77 -9.65 26.64
N PRO A 50 26.26 -8.41 26.38
CA PRO A 50 26.31 -7.77 25.08
C PRO A 50 27.68 -7.88 24.41
N GLU A 51 27.75 -8.07 23.09
CA GLU A 51 29.01 -7.94 22.34
C GLU A 51 28.82 -7.33 20.95
N GLN A 52 29.75 -6.45 20.58
CA GLN A 52 29.87 -5.76 19.30
C GLN A 52 30.44 -6.69 18.22
N GLY A 53 29.96 -6.58 16.97
CA GLY A 53 30.66 -7.15 15.80
C GLY A 53 29.71 -7.59 14.67
N GLN A 54 29.91 -7.06 13.46
CA GLN A 54 29.35 -7.59 12.19
C GLN A 54 30.00 -8.97 11.87
N PRO A 55 29.67 -9.74 10.79
CA PRO A 55 28.70 -9.61 9.69
C PRO A 55 27.93 -10.95 9.36
N ALA A 56 27.22 -10.98 8.22
CA ALA A 56 26.88 -12.13 7.36
C ALA A 56 25.53 -12.88 7.50
N ASP A 57 24.85 -12.91 6.34
CA ASP A 57 24.01 -13.97 5.73
C ASP A 57 23.35 -15.05 6.60
N THR A 58 22.01 -15.07 6.57
CA THR A 58 21.25 -16.32 6.61
C THR A 58 20.08 -16.27 5.62
N LYS A 59 20.19 -17.06 4.55
CA LYS A 59 19.06 -17.57 3.77
C LYS A 59 18.19 -18.41 4.70
N ALA A 60 16.90 -18.11 4.78
CA ALA A 60 15.90 -19.02 5.32
C ALA A 60 14.66 -19.02 4.43
N LEU A 61 14.57 -20.10 3.64
CA LEU A 61 13.39 -20.87 3.30
C LEU A 61 12.14 -20.15 2.77
N ALA A 62 11.93 -20.33 1.46
CA ALA A 62 10.67 -20.10 0.77
C ALA A 62 9.52 -20.86 1.43
N GLN A 63 8.42 -20.15 1.73
CA GLN A 63 7.08 -20.72 1.80
C GLN A 63 6.10 -19.73 1.14
N GLU A 64 5.56 -20.20 0.02
CA GLU A 64 4.30 -19.85 -0.66
C GLU A 64 3.85 -18.38 -0.65
N ALA A 65 3.89 -17.77 -1.84
CA ALA A 65 3.25 -16.49 -2.13
C ALA A 65 1.77 -16.53 -1.71
N PRO A 66 1.30 -15.64 -0.83
CA PRO A 66 -0.12 -15.52 -0.59
C PRO A 66 -0.75 -15.00 -1.88
N LYS A 67 -1.65 -15.79 -2.46
CA LYS A 67 -2.64 -15.30 -3.43
C LYS A 67 -3.21 -14.02 -2.85
N ALA A 68 -3.01 -12.90 -3.55
CA ALA A 68 -3.55 -11.61 -3.16
C ALA A 68 -5.08 -11.77 -3.12
N LYS A 69 -5.62 -11.99 -1.92
CA LYS A 69 -7.06 -11.88 -1.71
C LYS A 69 -7.36 -10.41 -1.97
N HIS A 70 -8.13 -10.15 -3.02
CA HIS A 70 -8.76 -8.84 -3.23
C HIS A 70 -9.65 -8.57 -2.00
N GLU A 71 -9.07 -7.99 -0.95
CA GLU A 71 -9.81 -7.43 0.18
C GLU A 71 -10.43 -6.11 -0.28
N GLY A 72 -11.36 -6.21 -1.23
CA GLY A 72 -12.32 -5.17 -1.57
C GLY A 72 -13.36 -5.06 -0.46
N ASN A 73 -12.97 -4.59 0.73
CA ASN A 73 -13.93 -4.17 1.74
C ASN A 73 -13.28 -3.22 2.77
N ASN A 74 -12.97 -1.99 2.34
CA ASN A 74 -12.68 -0.90 3.27
C ASN A 74 -13.95 -0.10 3.57
N VAL A 75 -14.90 -0.74 4.27
CA VAL A 75 -15.86 0.00 5.09
C VAL A 75 -15.33 0.02 6.51
N VAL A 76 -14.27 0.80 6.75
CA VAL A 76 -13.87 1.15 8.13
C VAL A 76 -14.91 2.14 8.63
N ARG A 77 -15.94 1.65 9.34
CA ARG A 77 -16.85 2.51 10.10
C ARG A 77 -16.08 3.05 11.31
N ASP A 78 -15.77 4.34 11.31
CA ASP A 78 -15.41 5.01 12.56
C ASP A 78 -16.62 4.98 13.50
N THR A 79 -16.35 4.85 14.79
CA THR A 79 -17.27 4.97 15.93
C THR A 79 -18.13 6.24 15.94
N LYS A 80 -17.91 7.18 15.01
CA LYS A 80 -18.64 8.44 14.82
C LYS A 80 -19.42 8.55 13.50
N GLY A 81 -19.56 7.49 12.71
CA GLY A 81 -20.45 7.47 11.54
C GLY A 81 -19.99 8.27 10.32
N VAL A 82 -18.77 8.82 10.32
CA VAL A 82 -18.22 9.54 9.16
C VAL A 82 -17.66 8.53 8.17
N ARG A 83 -18.11 8.56 6.91
CA ARG A 83 -17.58 7.74 5.81
C ARG A 83 -16.21 8.26 5.36
N ILE A 84 -15.19 8.11 6.19
CA ILE A 84 -13.82 8.50 5.83
C ILE A 84 -13.26 7.36 4.96
N ASN A 85 -13.02 7.64 3.68
CA ASN A 85 -12.36 6.75 2.68
C ASN A 85 -13.21 5.90 1.72
N ARG A 86 -14.43 6.30 1.34
CA ARG A 86 -15.17 5.59 0.25
C ARG A 86 -14.52 5.81 -1.14
N LEU A 87 -14.10 7.05 -1.44
CA LEU A 87 -13.53 7.44 -2.74
C LEU A 87 -12.00 7.44 -2.74
N ARG A 88 -11.37 6.50 -2.03
CA ARG A 88 -9.91 6.38 -2.02
C ARG A 88 -9.48 5.56 -3.23
N SER A 89 -8.53 6.08 -4.03
CA SER A 89 -7.95 5.29 -5.10
C SER A 89 -7.13 4.11 -4.59
N VAL A 90 -7.33 2.97 -5.25
CA VAL A 90 -6.67 1.69 -4.99
C VAL A 90 -6.09 1.20 -6.30
N PHE A 91 -4.80 0.89 -6.30
CA PHE A 91 -4.09 0.34 -7.45
C PHE A 91 -3.36 -0.93 -7.04
N GLU A 92 -3.06 -1.79 -8.01
CA GLU A 92 -2.11 -2.89 -7.84
C GLU A 92 -0.77 -2.34 -7.32
N LYS A 93 -0.22 -2.97 -6.28
CA LYS A 93 1.09 -2.60 -5.74
C LYS A 93 2.14 -3.57 -6.27
N PRO A 94 3.18 -3.06 -6.98
CA PRO A 94 4.31 -3.90 -7.36
C PRO A 94 4.99 -4.50 -6.13
N THR A 95 5.58 -5.69 -6.28
CA THR A 95 6.36 -6.33 -5.23
C THR A 95 7.66 -5.55 -4.96
N ALA A 96 8.23 -5.73 -3.77
CA ALA A 96 9.49 -5.07 -3.41
C ALA A 96 10.61 -5.38 -4.41
N ASP A 97 10.69 -6.61 -4.89
CA ASP A 97 11.69 -7.05 -5.86
C ASP A 97 11.54 -6.34 -7.21
N VAL A 98 10.30 -6.15 -7.68
CA VAL A 98 10.02 -5.39 -8.92
C VAL A 98 10.39 -3.92 -8.75
N ILE A 99 10.15 -3.34 -7.58
CA ILE A 99 10.52 -1.95 -7.27
C ILE A 99 12.04 -1.78 -7.26
N GLU A 100 12.77 -2.68 -6.60
CA GLU A 100 14.24 -2.66 -6.56
C GLU A 100 14.83 -2.88 -7.96
N ALA A 101 14.32 -3.85 -8.72
CA ALA A 101 14.75 -4.08 -10.10
C ALA A 101 14.51 -2.85 -10.99
N SER A 102 13.34 -2.22 -10.89
CA SER A 102 13.02 -0.99 -11.61
C SER A 102 13.97 0.14 -11.22
N ARG A 103 14.22 0.34 -9.92
CA ARG A 103 15.18 1.31 -9.40
C ARG A 103 16.58 1.10 -9.98
N LEU A 104 17.09 -0.13 -9.98
CA LEU A 104 18.40 -0.48 -10.52
C LEU A 104 18.47 -0.23 -12.03
N SER A 105 17.40 -0.54 -12.76
CA SER A 105 17.31 -0.29 -14.20
C SER A 105 17.36 1.21 -14.53
N SER A 106 16.67 2.05 -13.74
CA SER A 106 16.71 3.51 -13.87
C SER A 106 18.06 4.14 -13.53
N MET A 107 18.96 3.42 -12.85
CA MET A 107 20.30 3.90 -12.52
C MET A 107 21.32 3.62 -13.65
N GLN A 108 20.94 2.89 -14.69
CA GLN A 108 21.83 2.63 -15.82
C GLN A 108 22.05 3.90 -16.67
N PRO A 109 23.22 4.06 -17.30
CA PRO A 109 23.50 5.21 -18.17
C PRO A 109 22.50 5.35 -19.32
N LEU A 110 22.07 6.58 -19.59
CA LEU A 110 21.19 6.86 -20.73
C LEU A 110 22.00 6.90 -22.03
N HIS A 111 21.58 6.09 -23.01
CA HIS A 111 22.12 6.12 -24.36
C HIS A 111 21.24 7.02 -25.23
N ARG A 112 21.85 8.01 -25.91
CA ARG A 112 21.08 8.86 -26.84
C ARG A 112 20.70 8.07 -28.08
N LEU A 113 19.42 8.08 -28.38
CA LEU A 113 18.86 7.49 -29.59
C LEU A 113 18.69 8.55 -30.68
N SER A 114 18.57 8.10 -31.92
CA SER A 114 18.24 8.99 -33.05
C SER A 114 16.81 9.51 -32.95
N GLN A 115 16.50 10.61 -33.63
CA GLN A 115 15.17 11.23 -33.59
C GLN A 115 14.06 10.24 -33.96
N VAL A 116 14.26 9.45 -35.01
CA VAL A 116 13.29 8.44 -35.48
C VAL A 116 13.03 7.38 -34.41
N ALA A 117 14.06 7.00 -33.63
CA ALA A 117 13.93 6.02 -32.55
C ALA A 117 13.31 6.59 -31.26
N LEU A 118 13.13 7.92 -31.18
CA LEU A 118 12.40 8.58 -30.09
C LEU A 118 10.91 8.71 -30.41
N GLU A 119 10.50 8.45 -31.65
CA GLU A 119 9.12 8.47 -32.08
C GLU A 119 8.47 7.13 -31.81
N THR A 120 7.20 7.16 -31.44
CA THR A 120 6.41 5.96 -31.13
C THR A 120 4.99 6.23 -31.60
N SER A 121 4.42 5.29 -32.36
CA SER A 121 3.06 5.43 -32.85
C SER A 121 2.05 5.02 -31.77
N PHE A 122 0.85 5.58 -31.83
CA PHE A 122 -0.23 5.21 -30.91
C PHE A 122 -0.55 3.70 -30.96
N THR A 123 -0.54 3.13 -32.16
CA THR A 123 -0.82 1.71 -32.41
C THR A 123 0.22 0.79 -31.77
N ASP A 124 1.48 1.25 -31.66
CA ASP A 124 2.55 0.46 -31.04
C ASP A 124 2.45 0.44 -29.51
N VAL A 125 1.96 1.53 -28.90
CA VAL A 125 1.81 1.65 -27.44
C VAL A 125 0.55 0.96 -26.95
N TYR A 126 -0.55 1.09 -27.70
CA TYR A 126 -1.86 0.60 -27.30
C TYR A 126 -2.40 -0.39 -28.35
N PRO A 127 -1.77 -1.56 -28.52
CA PRO A 127 -2.21 -2.56 -29.50
C PRO A 127 -3.58 -3.16 -29.14
N THR A 128 -3.94 -3.13 -27.85
CA THR A 128 -5.20 -3.65 -27.32
C THR A 128 -5.79 -2.66 -26.33
N VAL A 129 -7.08 -2.37 -26.48
CA VAL A 129 -7.84 -1.56 -25.53
C VAL A 129 -8.61 -2.50 -24.60
N ILE A 130 -8.48 -2.29 -23.30
CA ILE A 130 -9.27 -2.99 -22.28
C ILE A 130 -10.48 -2.10 -21.98
N ASP A 131 -11.68 -2.64 -22.15
CA ASP A 131 -12.91 -1.93 -21.83
C ASP A 131 -13.09 -1.76 -20.31
N PHE A 132 -13.83 -0.71 -19.95
CA PHE A 132 -14.19 -0.39 -18.58
C PHE A 132 -15.34 -1.27 -18.06
N PRO A 133 -15.48 -1.45 -16.74
CA PRO A 133 -16.58 -2.22 -16.17
C PRO A 133 -17.93 -1.54 -16.46
N CYS A 134 -18.82 -2.25 -17.14
CA CYS A 134 -20.17 -1.76 -17.43
C CYS A 134 -21.12 -2.04 -16.27
N ARG A 135 -21.93 -1.05 -15.91
CA ARG A 135 -22.98 -1.20 -14.89
C ARG A 135 -24.06 -2.18 -15.38
N PRO A 136 -24.43 -3.21 -14.61
CA PRO A 136 -25.52 -4.11 -14.99
C PRO A 136 -26.87 -3.39 -14.96
N SER A 137 -27.85 -3.89 -15.72
CA SER A 137 -29.20 -3.36 -15.71
C SER A 137 -29.82 -3.40 -14.31
N TRP A 138 -30.49 -2.33 -13.91
CA TRP A 138 -31.20 -2.22 -12.64
C TRP A 138 -32.62 -1.72 -12.84
N SER A 139 -33.50 -2.01 -11.87
CA SER A 139 -34.88 -1.57 -11.86
C SER A 139 -35.23 -0.96 -10.51
N TYR A 140 -36.25 -0.09 -10.47
CA TYR A 140 -36.75 0.51 -9.23
C TYR A 140 -37.33 -0.53 -8.25
N ASP A 141 -37.65 -1.72 -8.73
CA ASP A 141 -38.16 -2.81 -7.89
C ASP A 141 -37.06 -3.49 -7.06
N SER A 142 -35.78 -3.31 -7.43
CA SER A 142 -34.67 -3.89 -6.69
C SER A 142 -34.31 -3.06 -5.46
N SER A 143 -34.00 -3.72 -4.36
CA SER A 143 -33.53 -3.02 -3.16
C SER A 143 -32.15 -2.42 -3.42
N LYS A 144 -31.81 -1.38 -2.66
CA LYS A 144 -30.49 -0.73 -2.76
C LYS A 144 -29.38 -1.74 -2.48
N GLU A 145 -29.57 -2.59 -1.48
CA GLU A 145 -28.62 -3.61 -1.05
C GLU A 145 -28.42 -4.67 -2.15
N GLU A 146 -29.49 -5.09 -2.83
CA GLU A 146 -29.41 -5.99 -3.98
C GLU A 146 -28.65 -5.37 -5.15
N LEU A 147 -28.91 -4.08 -5.45
CA LEU A 147 -28.20 -3.38 -6.51
C LEU A 147 -26.72 -3.23 -6.18
N GLU A 148 -26.38 -2.84 -4.96
CA GLU A 148 -24.99 -2.72 -4.51
C GLU A 148 -24.26 -4.07 -4.57
N ALA A 149 -24.90 -5.16 -4.15
CA ALA A 149 -24.33 -6.51 -4.23
C ALA A 149 -24.15 -6.98 -5.69
N ARG A 150 -25.11 -6.69 -6.56
CA ARG A 150 -25.03 -7.03 -7.99
C ARG A 150 -23.89 -6.29 -8.68
N GLU A 151 -23.76 -4.99 -8.42
CA GLU A 151 -22.66 -4.18 -8.97
C GLU A 151 -21.30 -4.67 -8.48
N GLN A 152 -21.18 -5.01 -7.19
CA GLN A 152 -19.96 -5.57 -6.64
C GLN A 152 -19.57 -6.87 -7.36
N HIS A 153 -20.53 -7.79 -7.52
CA HIS A 153 -20.30 -9.04 -8.22
C HIS A 153 -19.85 -8.84 -9.68
N TYR A 154 -20.49 -7.93 -10.42
CA TYR A 154 -20.10 -7.62 -11.80
C TYR A 154 -18.71 -7.01 -11.89
N PHE A 155 -18.37 -6.11 -10.96
CA PHE A 155 -17.05 -5.50 -10.90
C PHE A 155 -15.96 -6.53 -10.60
N ASP A 156 -16.18 -7.42 -9.63
CA ASP A 156 -15.23 -8.47 -9.27
C ASP A 156 -15.04 -9.45 -10.44
N ALA A 157 -16.12 -9.83 -11.12
CA ALA A 157 -16.05 -10.70 -12.30
C ALA A 157 -15.25 -10.05 -13.44
N TRP A 158 -15.44 -8.75 -13.69
CA TRP A 158 -14.65 -8.00 -14.67
C TRP A 158 -13.16 -7.94 -14.27
N MET A 159 -12.87 -7.66 -13.00
CA MET A 159 -11.49 -7.67 -12.47
C MET A 159 -10.81 -9.03 -12.69
N ASP A 160 -11.49 -10.12 -12.37
CA ASP A 160 -10.99 -11.47 -12.56
C ASP A 160 -10.75 -11.78 -14.05
N GLU A 161 -11.64 -11.33 -14.94
CA GLU A 161 -11.46 -11.49 -16.38
C GLU A 161 -10.23 -10.73 -16.90
N VAL A 162 -10.03 -9.49 -16.44
CA VAL A 162 -8.87 -8.66 -16.82
C VAL A 162 -7.57 -9.37 -16.42
N TYR A 163 -7.45 -9.79 -15.16
CA TYR A 163 -6.24 -10.46 -14.67
C TYR A 163 -6.04 -11.87 -15.24
N ARG A 164 -7.12 -12.56 -15.61
CA ARG A 164 -7.03 -13.85 -16.32
C ARG A 164 -6.54 -13.68 -17.75
N LYS A 165 -6.96 -12.61 -18.44
CA LYS A 165 -6.64 -12.38 -19.86
C LYS A 165 -5.28 -11.70 -20.06
N TYR A 166 -4.87 -10.83 -19.13
CA TYR A 166 -3.66 -10.05 -19.25
C TYR A 166 -2.76 -10.23 -18.01
N PRO A 167 -1.48 -10.62 -18.18
CA PRO A 167 -0.57 -10.75 -17.05
C PRO A 167 -0.28 -9.38 -16.43
N ASN A 168 -0.13 -9.33 -15.09
CA ASN A 168 0.05 -8.08 -14.33
C ASN A 168 1.22 -7.22 -14.85
N GLU A 169 2.27 -7.86 -15.37
CA GLU A 169 3.46 -7.19 -15.91
C GLU A 169 3.18 -6.38 -17.19
N ARG A 170 2.12 -6.73 -17.93
CA ARG A 170 1.70 -6.05 -19.16
C ARG A 170 0.55 -5.07 -18.94
N LEU A 171 -0.05 -5.08 -17.75
CA LEU A 171 -1.14 -4.19 -17.40
C LEU A 171 -0.57 -2.85 -16.90
N SER A 172 -1.12 -1.76 -17.43
CA SER A 172 -0.95 -0.44 -16.82
C SER A 172 -1.71 -0.39 -15.49
N LEU A 173 -1.28 0.47 -14.57
CA LEU A 173 -1.99 0.66 -13.30
C LEU A 173 -3.38 1.25 -13.56
N PHE A 174 -4.41 0.64 -12.99
CA PHE A 174 -5.79 1.11 -13.08
C PHE A 174 -6.51 0.98 -11.73
N GLU A 175 -7.66 1.65 -11.62
CA GLU A 175 -8.41 1.77 -10.37
C GLU A 175 -9.11 0.46 -9.99
N HIS A 176 -8.92 0.01 -8.75
CA HIS A 176 -9.51 -1.21 -8.18
C HIS A 176 -10.67 -0.90 -7.22
N ASN A 177 -11.06 0.36 -7.06
CA ASN A 177 -12.18 0.74 -6.20
C ASN A 177 -13.47 0.98 -7.01
N LEU A 178 -14.46 0.09 -6.85
CA LEU A 178 -15.79 0.23 -7.45
C LEU A 178 -16.46 1.58 -7.14
N GLU A 179 -16.21 2.16 -5.97
CA GLU A 179 -16.82 3.44 -5.59
C GLU A 179 -16.30 4.62 -6.40
N VAL A 180 -15.06 4.53 -6.88
CA VAL A 180 -14.48 5.50 -7.82
C VAL A 180 -15.10 5.30 -9.19
N TRP A 181 -15.24 4.05 -9.65
CA TRP A 181 -15.91 3.73 -10.92
C TRP A 181 -17.37 4.19 -10.96
N ARG A 182 -18.08 4.16 -9.83
CA ARG A 182 -19.45 4.70 -9.72
C ARG A 182 -19.56 6.21 -9.94
N GLN A 183 -18.45 6.96 -9.93
CA GLN A 183 -18.45 8.40 -10.18
C GLN A 183 -18.22 8.76 -11.66
N LEU A 184 -17.87 7.78 -12.49
CA LEU A 184 -17.67 7.93 -13.94
C LEU A 184 -18.98 7.65 -14.68
#